data_AF-A0A1H6DI89-F1
#
_entry.id   AF-A0A1H6DI89-F1
#
_cell.length_a   1.000
_cell.length_b   1.000
_cell.length_c   1.000
_cell.angle_alpha   90.00
_cell.angle_beta   90.00
_cell.angle_gamma   90.00
#
_symmetry.space_group_name_H-M   'P 1'
#
loop_
_entity.id
_entity.type
_entity.pdbx_description
1 polymer ?
#
loop_
_entity_poly.entity_id
_entity_poly.type
_entity_poly.pdbx_seq_one_letter_code
_entity_poly.pdbx_strand_id
1 'polypeptide(L)' 'MSRRAILRWPHGSEWGHLAEVPDGGGLPRFTGFVRMTDPRVQTLITLVEPQPADEGMWEVHFTAAESELVPT' A
#
# COMPACT_ATOMS: atom_id res chain seq x y z
N MET A 1 3.65 9.30 15.84
CA MET A 1 2.29 9.17 15.28
C MET A 1 2.46 8.72 13.85
N SER A 2 1.78 7.64 13.44
CA SER A 2 2.18 6.86 12.27
C SER A 2 1.38 7.26 11.04
N ARG A 3 2.04 7.92 10.08
CA ARG A 3 1.50 8.26 8.76
C ARG A 3 0.96 6.98 8.12
N ARG A 4 -0.32 6.96 7.75
CA ARG A 4 -0.98 5.81 7.11
C ARG A 4 -0.90 5.94 5.60
N ALA A 5 -0.71 4.82 4.92
CA ALA A 5 -0.66 4.69 3.47
C ALA A 5 -1.49 3.51 3.01
N ILE A 6 -1.99 3.61 1.78
CA ILE A 6 -2.76 2.58 1.10
C ILE A 6 -2.06 2.26 -0.21
N LEU A 7 -1.69 1.00 -0.40
CA LEU A 7 -1.32 0.47 -1.70
C LEU A 7 -2.53 -0.29 -2.24
N ARG A 8 -3.05 0.09 -3.41
CA ARG A 8 -4.21 -0.54 -4.05
C ARG A 8 -3.88 -0.99 -5.48
N TRP A 9 -4.25 -2.20 -5.87
CA TRP A 9 -3.96 -2.74 -7.20
C TRP A 9 -5.04 -3.72 -7.68
N PRO A 10 -5.30 -3.84 -8.98
CA PRO A 10 -6.14 -4.92 -9.52
C PRO A 10 -5.45 -6.27 -9.32
N HIS A 11 -6.22 -7.33 -9.02
CA HIS A 11 -5.66 -8.68 -8.89
C HIS A 11 -4.91 -9.10 -10.17
N GLY A 12 -3.65 -9.54 -10.03
CA GLY A 12 -2.79 -9.93 -11.16
C GLY A 12 -2.14 -8.77 -11.93
N SER A 13 -2.35 -7.52 -11.52
CA SER A 13 -1.69 -6.35 -12.12
C SER A 13 -0.21 -6.27 -11.77
N GLU A 14 0.60 -5.79 -12.72
CA GLU A 14 2.02 -5.48 -12.49
C GLU A 14 2.25 -4.17 -11.72
N TRP A 15 1.23 -3.31 -11.64
CA TRP A 15 1.30 -1.98 -11.06
C TRP A 15 0.24 -1.77 -9.97
N GLY A 16 0.63 -1.07 -8.91
CA GLY A 16 -0.24 -0.61 -7.84
C GLY A 16 -0.19 0.91 -7.66
N HIS A 17 -1.25 1.44 -7.06
CA HIS A 17 -1.45 2.85 -6.76
C HIS A 17 -1.15 3.07 -5.28
N LEU A 18 -0.20 3.95 -4.99
CA LEU A 18 0.11 4.35 -3.63
C LEU A 18 -0.58 5.67 -3.30
N ALA A 19 -1.20 5.71 -2.13
CA ALA A 19 -1.81 6.91 -1.57
C ALA A 19 -1.48 7.04 -0.09
N GLU A 20 -1.42 8.27 0.40
CA GLU A 20 -1.23 8.57 1.82
C GLU A 20 -2.52 9.10 2.42
N VAL A 21 -2.84 8.64 3.63
CA VAL A 21 -4.02 9.06 4.39
C VAL A 21 -3.62 10.13 5.40
N PRO A 22 -4.19 11.35 5.33
CA PRO A 22 -3.92 12.39 6.31
C PRO A 22 -4.36 11.99 7.72
N ASP A 23 -3.58 12.34 8.74
CA ASP A 23 -3.84 11.99 10.14
C ASP A 23 -5.19 12.49 10.68
N GLY A 24 -5.77 13.52 10.06
CA GLY A 24 -7.07 14.10 10.42
C GLY A 24 -8.31 13.40 9.83
N GLY A 25 -8.16 12.23 9.19
CA GLY A 25 -9.29 11.49 8.62
C GLY A 25 -9.82 12.06 7.30
N GLY A 26 -8.91 12.52 6.43
CA GLY A 26 -9.24 13.05 5.10
C GLY A 26 -9.18 12.02 3.98
N LEU A 27 -9.50 12.47 2.77
CA LEU A 27 -9.38 11.64 1.56
C LEU A 27 -7.90 11.25 1.32
N PRO A 28 -7.63 9.98 0.95
CA PRO A 28 -6.29 9.55 0.55
C PRO A 28 -5.76 10.41 -0.60
N ARG A 29 -4.50 10.80 -0.51
CA ARG A 29 -3.80 11.59 -1.53
C ARG A 29 -2.90 10.67 -2.33
N PHE A 30 -3.13 10.60 -3.64
CA PHE A 30 -2.27 9.85 -4.53
C PHE A 30 -0.82 10.35 -4.45
N THR A 31 0.13 9.43 -4.31
CA THR A 31 1.56 9.73 -4.24
C THR A 31 2.35 9.15 -5.40
N GLY A 32 1.89 8.05 -6.01
CA GLY A 32 2.55 7.50 -7.19
C GLY A 32 2.12 6.08 -7.53
N PHE A 33 2.76 5.54 -8.58
CA PHE A 33 2.65 4.14 -8.96
C PHE A 33 3.87 3.37 -8.50
N VAL A 34 3.67 2.11 -8.10
CA VAL A 34 4.74 1.19 -7.73
C VAL A 34 4.63 -0.10 -8.53
N ARG A 35 5.77 -0.73 -8.83
CA ARG A 35 5.79 -2.07 -9.42
C ARG A 35 5.42 -3.08 -8.34
N MET A 36 4.44 -3.94 -8.60
CA MET A 36 4.08 -5.01 -7.67
C MET A 36 5.21 -6.03 -7.54
N THR A 37 6.07 -6.16 -8.56
CA THR A 37 7.28 -7.00 -8.54
C THR A 37 8.44 -6.39 -7.76
N ASP A 38 8.32 -5.15 -7.26
CA ASP A 38 9.36 -4.56 -6.42
C ASP A 38 9.52 -5.42 -5.14
N PRO A 39 10.75 -5.89 -4.82
CA PRO A 39 10.98 -6.72 -3.64
C PRO A 39 10.49 -6.09 -2.34
N ARG A 40 10.52 -4.75 -2.25
CA ARG A 40 10.03 -4.02 -1.08
C ARG A 40 8.51 -4.09 -0.99
N VAL A 41 7.82 -3.97 -2.11
CA VAL A 41 6.36 -4.13 -2.18
C VAL A 41 5.97 -5.57 -1.84
N GLN A 42 6.69 -6.57 -2.37
CA GLN A 42 6.46 -7.98 -2.05
C GLN A 42 6.66 -8.29 -0.56
N THR A 43 7.69 -7.69 0.05
CA THR A 43 7.94 -7.83 1.48
C THR A 43 6.82 -7.17 2.29
N LEU A 44 6.40 -5.96 1.91
CA LEU A 44 5.32 -5.23 2.58
C LEU A 44 3.99 -6.00 2.56
N ILE A 45 3.57 -6.51 1.41
CA ILE A 45 2.30 -7.27 1.29
C ILE A 45 2.38 -8.67 1.93
N THR A 46 3.58 -9.14 2.29
CA THR A 46 3.73 -10.36 3.09
C THR A 46 3.63 -10.04 4.58
N LEU A 47 4.15 -8.88 5.00
CA LEU A 47 4.12 -8.41 6.38
C LEU A 47 2.73 -7.91 6.79
N VAL A 48 2.04 -7.25 5.87
CA VAL A 48 0.70 -6.70 6.07
C VAL A 48 -0.25 -7.45 5.14
N GLU A 49 -1.21 -8.15 5.72
CA GLU A 49 -2.13 -9.00 4.96
C GLU A 49 -2.98 -8.16 3.98
N PRO A 50 -2.90 -8.43 2.66
CA PRO A 50 -3.74 -7.78 1.66
C PRO A 50 -5.21 -8.13 1.84
N GLN A 51 -6.08 -7.14 1.67
CA GLN A 51 -7.52 -7.32 1.76
C GLN A 51 -8.18 -7.08 0.40
N PRO A 52 -9.22 -7.86 0.05
CA PRO A 52 -10.02 -7.57 -1.14
C PRO A 52 -10.78 -6.26 -0.96
N ALA A 53 -10.80 -5.45 -2.01
CA ALA A 53 -11.55 -4.22 -2.13
C ALA A 53 -12.62 -4.34 -3.23
N ASP A 54 -13.33 -3.24 -3.50
CA ASP A 54 -14.34 -3.17 -4.55
C ASP A 54 -13.74 -3.45 -5.96
N GLU A 55 -14.59 -3.97 -6.86
CA GLU A 55 -14.28 -4.14 -8.29
C GLU A 55 -13.07 -5.05 -8.61
N GLY A 56 -12.81 -6.07 -7.78
CA GLY A 56 -11.70 -7.00 -8.02
C GLY A 56 -10.32 -6.41 -7.69
N MET A 57 -10.31 -5.31 -6.94
CA MET A 57 -9.12 -4.67 -6.43
C MET A 57 -8.67 -5.34 -5.13
N TRP A 58 -7.39 -5.23 -4.84
CA TRP A 58 -6.78 -5.56 -3.56
C TRP A 58 -6.16 -4.31 -2.98
N GLU A 59 -6.13 -4.21 -1.66
CA GLU A 59 -5.44 -3.14 -0.97
C GLU A 59 -4.71 -3.62 0.28
N VAL A 60 -3.62 -2.91 0.59
CA VAL A 60 -2.87 -3.05 1.83
C VAL A 60 -2.84 -1.68 2.50
N HIS A 61 -3.20 -1.64 3.77
CA HIS A 61 -3.15 -0.44 4.60
C HIS A 61 -2.00 -0.58 5.56
N PHE A 62 -1.04 0.32 5.51
CA PHE A 62 0.18 0.23 6.28
C PHE A 62 0.61 1.59 6.80
N THR A 63 1.54 1.58 7.73
CA THR A 63 2.08 2.75 8.40
C THR A 63 3.56 2.93 8.07
N ALA A 64 4.11 4.10 8.40
CA ALA A 64 5.55 4.34 8.31
C ALA A 64 6.37 3.27 9.05
N ALA A 65 5.90 2.79 10.21
CA ALA A 65 6.61 1.74 10.97
C ALA A 65 6.69 0.41 10.21
N GLU A 66 5.61 -0.01 9.54
CA GLU A 66 5.62 -1.23 8.72
C GLU A 66 6.49 -1.06 7.47
N SER A 67 6.53 0.15 6.89
CA SER A 67 7.44 0.44 5.77
C SER A 67 8.92 0.44 6.17
N GLU A 68 9.25 0.84 7.40
CA GLU A 68 10.64 0.84 7.91
C GLU A 68 11.16 -0.57 8.20
N LEU A 69 10.27 -1.54 8.41
CA LEU A 69 10.62 -2.96 8.56
C LEU A 69 10.98 -3.62 7.23
N VAL A 70 10.73 -2.94 6.10
CA VAL A 70 11.11 -3.41 4.78
C VAL A 70 12.60 -3.09 4.55
N PRO A 71 13.45 -4.10 4.28
CA PRO A 71 14.88 -3.87 4.03
C PRO A 71 15.11 -2.91 2.86
N THR A 72 16.13 -2.06 2.99
CA THR A 72 16.57 -1.14 1.92
C THR A 72 17.41 -1.84 0.87
#